data_AF-A0A2N5A215-F1
#
_entry.id   AF-A0A2N5A215-F1
#
_cell.length_a   1.000
_cell.length_b   1.000
_cell.length_c   1.000
_cell.angle_alpha   90.00
_cell.angle_beta   90.00
_cell.angle_gamma   90.00
#
_symmetry.space_group_name_H-M   'P 1'
#
loop_
_entity.id
_entity.type
_entity.pdbx_description
1 polymer ?
#
loop_
_entity_poly.entity_id
_entity_poly.type
_entity_poly.pdbx_seq_one_letter_code
_entity_poly.pdbx_strand_id
1 'polypeptide(L)'
;SVFSGFDEFSRINPVVKAPTVVLDNGTQLMDSTLILHYFETTNPTGRRLLPAHPEALARDLHLLGVILAASEKAVQHVYEHRLRPEEKQHQPWIARVTGQLLAACREWDARLADRAAAAQPDQVLVTSTVVWSFIQLMIPAVVSA
;
A
#
# COMPACT_ATOMS: atom_id res chain seq x y z
N SER A 1 -17.29 1.18 -1.18
CA SER A 1 -16.13 0.27 -1.04
C SER A 1 -16.33 -0.91 -1.98
N VAL A 2 -15.28 -1.59 -2.47
CA VAL A 2 -15.43 -2.81 -3.30
C VAL A 2 -16.24 -3.91 -2.58
N PHE A 3 -16.31 -3.87 -1.24
CA PHE A 3 -17.13 -4.79 -0.45
C PHE A 3 -18.62 -4.49 -0.50
N SER A 4 -19.01 -3.21 -0.56
CA SER A 4 -20.41 -2.78 -0.50
C SER A 4 -21.00 -2.48 -1.87
N GLY A 5 -20.15 -2.25 -2.88
CA GLY A 5 -20.53 -1.91 -4.25
C GLY A 5 -19.97 -2.90 -5.27
N PHE A 6 -19.92 -4.19 -4.94
CA PHE A 6 -19.34 -5.23 -5.79
C PHE A 6 -19.95 -5.21 -7.19
N ASP A 7 -21.29 -5.25 -7.30
CA ASP A 7 -21.99 -5.30 -8.59
C ASP A 7 -21.71 -4.06 -9.44
N GLU A 8 -21.70 -2.88 -8.82
CA GLU A 8 -21.39 -1.62 -9.51
C GLU A 8 -19.93 -1.60 -9.99
N PHE A 9 -18.98 -2.00 -9.14
CA PHE A 9 -17.56 -2.01 -9.49
C PHE A 9 -17.24 -3.08 -10.54
N SER A 10 -17.93 -4.23 -10.53
CA SER A 10 -17.76 -5.32 -11.51
C SER A 10 -18.07 -4.88 -12.95
N ARG A 11 -18.95 -3.88 -13.11
CA ARG A 11 -19.25 -3.27 -14.42
C ARG A 11 -18.10 -2.42 -14.95
N ILE A 12 -17.23 -1.91 -14.06
CA ILE A 12 -16.04 -1.15 -14.41
C ILE A 12 -14.88 -2.13 -14.64
N ASN A 13 -14.51 -2.87 -13.59
CA ASN A 13 -13.45 -3.88 -13.61
C ASN A 13 -14.03 -5.22 -13.13
N PRO A 14 -14.17 -6.22 -14.02
CA PRO A 14 -14.68 -7.55 -13.69
C PRO A 14 -13.89 -8.30 -12.61
N VAL A 15 -12.62 -7.94 -12.37
CA VAL A 15 -11.76 -8.51 -11.30
C VAL A 15 -12.07 -7.90 -9.93
N VAL A 16 -12.82 -6.80 -9.89
CA VAL A 16 -13.26 -6.10 -8.67
C VAL A 16 -12.09 -5.72 -7.74
N LYS A 17 -10.99 -5.26 -8.36
CA LYS A 17 -9.80 -4.80 -7.64
C LYS A 17 -9.71 -3.29 -7.63
N ALA A 18 -9.74 -2.69 -6.45
CA ALA A 18 -9.32 -1.30 -6.26
C ALA A 18 -7.81 -1.22 -5.92
N PRO A 19 -7.08 -0.19 -6.40
CA PRO A 19 -7.54 0.81 -7.37
C PRO A 19 -7.65 0.26 -8.80
N THR A 20 -8.52 0.87 -9.61
CA THR A 20 -8.63 0.66 -11.06
C THR A 20 -8.58 2.03 -11.75
N VAL A 21 -7.84 2.14 -12.84
CA VAL A 21 -7.83 3.31 -13.73
C VAL A 21 -8.28 2.88 -15.12
N VAL A 22 -9.22 3.63 -15.70
CA VAL A 22 -9.64 3.45 -17.10
C VAL A 22 -9.04 4.60 -17.91
N LEU A 23 -8.20 4.28 -18.89
CA LEU A 23 -7.59 5.27 -19.78
C LEU A 23 -8.58 5.74 -20.84
N ASP A 24 -8.27 6.84 -21.54
CA ASP A 24 -9.13 7.42 -22.58
C ASP A 24 -9.47 6.43 -23.71
N ASN A 25 -8.56 5.47 -23.99
CA ASN A 25 -8.78 4.43 -24.99
C ASN A 25 -9.54 3.19 -24.45
N GLY A 26 -10.06 3.26 -23.22
CA GLY A 26 -10.79 2.16 -22.56
C GLY A 26 -9.91 1.08 -21.94
N THR A 27 -8.58 1.15 -22.07
CA THR A 27 -7.67 0.21 -21.39
C THR A 27 -7.80 0.35 -19.87
N GLN A 28 -7.95 -0.79 -19.18
CA GLN A 28 -8.04 -0.82 -17.73
C GLN A 28 -6.69 -1.20 -17.10
N LEU A 29 -6.26 -0.42 -16.12
CA LEU A 29 -5.09 -0.69 -15.29
C LEU A 29 -5.55 -1.00 -13.86
N MET A 30 -4.87 -1.95 -13.22
CA MET A 30 -5.03 -2.29 -11.80
C MET A 30 -3.67 -2.57 -11.18
N ASP A 31 -3.63 -2.68 -9.85
CA ASP A 31 -2.41 -2.63 -9.04
C ASP A 31 -1.81 -1.22 -8.98
N SER A 32 -1.66 -0.68 -7.77
CA SER A 32 -1.18 0.70 -7.58
C SER A 32 0.23 0.90 -8.14
N THR A 33 1.11 -0.09 -8.05
CA THR A 33 2.49 0.01 -8.53
C THR A 33 2.53 0.07 -10.06
N LEU A 34 1.70 -0.74 -10.73
CA LEU A 34 1.61 -0.75 -12.19
C LEU A 34 0.94 0.52 -12.74
N ILE A 35 -0.10 0.99 -12.05
CA ILE A 35 -0.76 2.28 -12.38
C ILE A 35 0.25 3.43 -12.26
N LEU A 36 0.99 3.50 -11.17
CA LEU A 36 2.01 4.54 -10.96
C LEU A 36 3.13 4.44 -11.99
N HIS A 37 3.58 3.23 -12.33
CA HIS A 37 4.58 3.02 -13.37
C HIS A 37 4.13 3.57 -14.73
N TYR A 38 2.87 3.34 -15.12
CA TYR A 38 2.31 3.91 -16.34
C TYR A 38 2.34 5.45 -16.32
N PHE A 39 1.90 6.06 -15.23
CA PHE A 39 1.86 7.53 -15.14
C PHE A 39 3.24 8.17 -15.02
N GLU A 40 4.22 7.51 -14.38
CA GLU A 40 5.61 7.99 -14.43
C GLU A 40 6.20 7.89 -15.84
N THR A 41 5.92 6.80 -16.55
CA THR A 41 6.46 6.57 -17.91
C THR A 41 5.88 7.55 -18.93
N THR A 42 4.61 7.95 -18.75
CA THR A 42 3.90 8.84 -19.66
C THR A 42 3.92 10.32 -19.23
N ASN A 43 4.58 10.66 -18.11
CA ASN A 43 4.64 12.02 -17.59
C ASN A 43 5.44 12.95 -18.54
N PRO A 44 4.82 13.96 -19.16
CA PRO A 44 5.48 14.84 -20.13
C PRO A 44 6.54 15.73 -19.49
N THR A 45 6.45 15.98 -18.18
CA THR A 45 7.45 16.79 -17.45
C THR A 45 8.74 16.03 -17.15
N GLY A 46 8.74 14.70 -17.34
CA GLY A 46 9.86 13.83 -16.99
C GLY A 46 10.14 13.70 -15.49
N ARG A 47 9.34 14.35 -14.63
CA ARG A 47 9.44 14.23 -13.17
C ARG A 47 9.13 12.80 -12.73
N ARG A 48 10.01 12.24 -11.91
CA ARG A 48 9.84 10.93 -11.26
C ARG A 48 9.73 11.10 -9.76
N LEU A 49 8.96 10.22 -9.11
CA LEU A 49 8.87 10.13 -7.67
C LEU A 49 9.87 9.11 -7.09
N LEU A 50 10.55 8.36 -7.96
CA LEU A 50 11.68 7.50 -7.62
C LEU A 50 12.99 8.01 -8.24
N PRO A 51 14.13 7.79 -7.56
CA PRO A 51 15.43 8.18 -8.08
C PRO A 51 15.82 7.31 -9.29
N ALA A 52 16.57 7.91 -10.23
CA ALA A 52 17.08 7.20 -11.40
C ALA A 52 18.42 6.48 -11.15
N HIS A 53 19.21 6.92 -10.15
CA HIS A 53 20.49 6.29 -9.84
C HIS A 53 20.26 4.90 -9.22
N PRO A 54 20.87 3.81 -9.75
CA PRO A 54 20.53 2.44 -9.36
C PRO A 54 20.61 2.16 -7.85
N GLU A 55 21.64 2.66 -7.17
CA GLU A 55 21.80 2.44 -5.73
C GLU A 55 20.76 3.20 -4.89
N ALA A 56 20.41 4.43 -5.30
CA ALA A 56 19.36 5.19 -4.62
C ALA A 56 18.00 4.53 -4.87
N LEU A 57 17.77 4.04 -6.08
CA LEU A 57 16.57 3.30 -6.44
C LEU A 57 16.44 2.01 -5.64
N ALA A 58 17.50 1.22 -5.52
CA ALA A 58 17.47 -0.01 -4.74
C ALA A 58 17.12 0.24 -3.27
N ARG A 59 17.66 1.31 -2.66
CA ARG A 59 17.34 1.70 -1.28
C ARG A 59 15.87 2.11 -1.12
N ASP A 60 15.36 2.95 -2.01
CA ASP A 60 13.97 3.41 -1.93
C ASP A 60 12.98 2.29 -2.25
N LEU A 61 13.28 1.41 -3.21
CA LEU A 61 12.46 0.23 -3.49
C LEU A 61 12.45 -0.77 -2.35
N HIS A 62 13.58 -0.94 -1.66
CA HIS A 62 13.63 -1.79 -0.47
C HIS A 62 12.72 -1.25 0.63
N LEU A 63 12.80 0.05 0.94
CA LEU A 63 11.94 0.69 1.93
C LEU A 63 10.46 0.63 1.52
N LEU A 64 10.14 0.91 0.25
CA LEU A 64 8.77 0.75 -0.28
C LEU A 64 8.25 -0.67 -0.14
N GLY A 65 9.08 -1.68 -0.37
CA GLY A 65 8.71 -3.08 -0.17
C GLY A 65 8.28 -3.36 1.28
N VAL A 66 9.00 -2.80 2.26
CA VAL A 66 8.65 -2.92 3.69
C VAL A 66 7.33 -2.20 4.01
N ILE A 67 7.16 -0.97 3.51
CA ILE A 67 5.93 -0.17 3.71
C ILE A 67 4.71 -0.88 3.10
N LEU A 68 4.86 -1.41 1.88
CA LEU A 68 3.79 -2.15 1.21
C LEU A 68 3.47 -3.47 1.90
N ALA A 69 4.47 -4.15 2.47
CA ALA A 69 4.24 -5.33 3.30
C ALA A 69 3.43 -4.97 4.56
N ALA A 70 3.75 -3.85 5.24
CA ALA A 70 2.96 -3.36 6.36
C ALA A 70 1.50 -3.09 5.94
N SER A 71 1.29 -2.42 4.81
CA SER A 71 -0.04 -2.18 4.23
C SER A 71 -0.81 -3.48 3.99
N GLU A 72 -0.16 -4.48 3.37
CA GLU A 72 -0.75 -5.78 3.10
C GLU A 72 -1.21 -6.48 4.39
N LYS A 73 -0.36 -6.49 5.43
CA LYS A 73 -0.71 -7.12 6.72
C LYS A 73 -1.81 -6.36 7.45
N ALA A 74 -1.80 -5.03 7.41
CA ALA A 74 -2.86 -4.21 7.99
C ALA A 74 -4.21 -4.48 7.31
N VAL A 75 -4.24 -4.59 5.97
CA VAL A 75 -5.44 -4.95 5.21
C VAL A 75 -5.92 -6.36 5.56
N GLN A 76 -5.01 -7.34 5.66
CA GLN A 76 -5.35 -8.71 6.08
C GLN A 76 -5.96 -8.74 7.50
N HIS A 77 -5.40 -7.96 8.42
CA HIS A 77 -5.96 -7.82 9.77
C HIS A 77 -7.37 -7.22 9.74
N VAL A 78 -7.59 -6.16 8.95
CA VAL A 78 -8.92 -5.55 8.76
C VAL A 78 -9.90 -6.54 8.16
N TYR A 79 -9.51 -7.31 7.15
CA TYR A 79 -10.40 -8.27 6.48
C TYR A 79 -10.81 -9.38 7.43
N GLU A 80 -9.88 -9.94 8.19
CA GLU A 80 -10.20 -11.00 9.14
C GLU A 80 -11.24 -10.55 10.18
N HIS A 81 -11.12 -9.33 10.69
CA HIS A 81 -12.03 -8.82 11.72
C HIS A 81 -13.34 -8.25 11.17
N ARG A 82 -13.35 -7.69 9.95
CA ARG A 82 -14.53 -7.01 9.39
C ARG A 82 -15.34 -7.84 8.40
N LEU A 83 -14.72 -8.84 7.77
CA LEU A 83 -15.36 -9.67 6.72
C LEU A 83 -15.65 -11.09 7.19
N ARG A 84 -15.30 -11.44 8.44
CA ARG A 84 -15.67 -12.72 9.04
C ARG A 84 -16.45 -12.49 10.33
N PRO A 85 -17.51 -13.29 10.56
CA PRO A 85 -18.11 -13.44 11.89
C PRO A 85 -17.04 -13.82 12.93
N GLU A 86 -17.23 -13.37 14.17
CA GLU A 86 -16.28 -13.56 15.27
C GLU A 86 -15.90 -15.04 15.45
N GLU A 87 -16.88 -15.94 15.36
CA GLU A 87 -16.71 -17.39 15.48
C GLU A 87 -15.91 -18.02 14.32
N LYS A 88 -15.68 -17.29 13.23
CA LYS A 88 -14.88 -17.73 12.06
C LYS A 88 -13.52 -17.04 11.98
N GLN A 89 -13.20 -16.17 12.92
CA GLN A 89 -11.90 -15.52 12.99
C GLN A 89 -10.84 -16.52 13.45
N HIS A 90 -9.75 -16.63 12.71
CA HIS A 90 -8.71 -17.59 13.01
C HIS A 90 -7.55 -16.94 13.78
N GLN A 91 -7.56 -17.11 15.11
CA GLN A 91 -6.57 -16.48 16.01
C GLN A 91 -5.10 -16.76 15.63
N PRO A 92 -4.69 -17.97 15.23
CA PRO A 92 -3.32 -18.19 14.74
C PRO A 92 -2.95 -17.36 13.50
N TRP A 93 -3.91 -17.12 12.60
CA TRP A 93 -3.68 -16.24 11.44
C TRP A 93 -3.56 -14.78 11.86
N ILE A 94 -4.43 -14.30 12.75
CA ILE A 94 -4.35 -12.95 13.32
C ILE A 94 -2.99 -12.72 13.98
N ALA A 95 -2.57 -13.62 14.86
CA ALA A 95 -1.27 -13.54 15.53
C ALA A 95 -0.10 -13.48 14.53
N ARG A 96 -0.17 -14.29 13.46
CA ARG A 96 0.84 -14.29 12.39
C ARG A 96 0.90 -12.95 11.66
N VAL A 97 -0.23 -12.43 11.15
CA VAL A 97 -0.22 -11.18 10.38
C VAL A 97 0.12 -9.97 11.26
N THR A 98 -0.29 -9.97 12.53
CA THR A 98 0.10 -8.96 13.51
C THR A 98 1.61 -8.98 13.75
N GLY A 99 2.21 -10.15 13.94
CA GLY A 99 3.66 -10.28 14.08
C GLY A 99 4.43 -9.74 12.87
N GLN A 100 3.94 -10.05 11.66
CA GLN A 100 4.52 -9.55 10.41
C GLN A 100 4.34 -8.03 10.25
N LEU A 101 3.17 -7.49 10.59
CA LEU A 101 2.90 -6.06 10.57
C LEU A 101 3.86 -5.31 11.49
N LEU A 102 3.97 -5.75 12.75
CA LEU A 102 4.85 -5.12 13.73
C LEU A 102 6.33 -5.22 13.33
N ALA A 103 6.75 -6.32 12.72
CA ALA A 103 8.10 -6.46 12.18
C ALA A 103 8.35 -5.47 11.02
N ALA A 104 7.39 -5.33 10.09
CA ALA A 104 7.48 -4.37 9.00
C ALA A 104 7.51 -2.92 9.50
N CYS A 105 6.68 -2.56 10.49
CA CYS A 105 6.71 -1.22 11.09
C CYS A 105 8.05 -0.90 11.76
N ARG A 106 8.65 -1.84 12.50
CA ARG A 106 9.99 -1.63 13.09
C ARG A 106 11.08 -1.44 12.05
N GLU A 107 11.07 -2.27 11.00
CA GLU A 107 12.04 -2.15 9.91
C GLU A 107 11.85 -0.85 9.12
N TRP A 108 10.60 -0.46 8.88
CA TRP A 108 10.27 0.81 8.25
C TRP A 108 10.81 1.99 9.07
N ASP A 109 10.50 2.05 10.37
CA ASP A 109 10.94 3.13 11.25
C ASP A 109 12.48 3.27 11.25
N ALA A 110 13.20 2.16 11.41
CA ALA A 110 14.66 2.13 11.36
C ALA A 110 15.21 2.67 10.04
N ARG A 111 14.61 2.29 8.90
CA ARG A 111 15.09 2.71 7.57
C ARG A 111 14.67 4.12 7.19
N LEU A 112 13.57 4.61 7.73
CA LEU A 112 13.17 6.00 7.56
C LEU A 112 14.11 6.93 8.33
N ALA A 113 14.55 6.53 9.53
CA ALA A 113 15.52 7.29 10.33
C ALA A 113 16.87 7.49 9.62
N ASP A 114 17.33 6.47 8.88
CA ASP A 114 18.58 6.53 8.10
C ASP A 114 18.43 7.25 6.75
N ARG A 115 17.19 7.56 6.33
CA ARG A 115 16.91 8.16 5.03
C ARG A 115 17.02 9.69 5.09
N ALA A 116 17.79 10.25 4.17
CA ALA A 116 17.84 11.69 3.99
C ALA A 116 16.44 12.26 3.68
N ALA A 117 16.11 13.41 4.29
CA ALA A 117 14.85 14.09 4.04
C ALA A 117 14.71 14.45 2.56
N ALA A 118 13.59 14.08 1.94
CA ALA A 118 13.31 14.45 0.57
C ALA A 118 12.88 15.92 0.49
N ALA A 119 13.47 16.68 -0.44
CA ALA A 119 13.14 18.10 -0.64
C ALA A 119 11.73 18.32 -1.20
N GLN A 120 11.14 17.29 -1.81
CA GLN A 120 9.77 17.27 -2.30
C GLN A 120 9.14 15.91 -1.98
N PRO A 121 7.80 15.80 -1.92
CA PRO A 121 7.14 14.51 -1.80
C PRO A 121 7.57 13.56 -2.93
N ASP A 122 8.10 12.42 -2.51
CA ASP A 122 8.52 11.31 -3.36
C ASP A 122 7.64 10.07 -3.10
N GLN A 123 7.90 8.98 -3.80
CA GLN A 123 7.06 7.78 -3.69
C GLN A 123 7.10 7.19 -2.28
N VAL A 124 8.27 7.25 -1.62
CA VAL A 124 8.45 6.75 -0.24
C VAL A 124 7.58 7.55 0.72
N LEU A 125 7.63 8.88 0.69
CA LEU A 125 6.87 9.74 1.58
C LEU A 125 5.37 9.60 1.35
N VAL A 126 4.91 9.63 0.09
CA VAL A 126 3.49 9.48 -0.22
C VAL A 126 2.97 8.13 0.26
N THR A 127 3.68 7.03 -0.04
CA THR A 127 3.27 5.69 0.39
C THR A 127 3.31 5.57 1.91
N SER A 128 4.35 6.11 2.55
CA SER A 128 4.50 6.14 4.01
C SER A 128 3.31 6.81 4.68
N THR A 129 2.98 8.04 4.26
CA THR A 129 1.87 8.79 4.84
C THR A 129 0.54 8.04 4.67
N VAL A 130 0.25 7.57 3.46
CA VAL A 130 -1.01 6.85 3.17
C VAL A 130 -1.13 5.58 4.03
N VAL A 131 -0.07 4.76 4.08
CA VAL A 131 -0.09 3.49 4.82
C VAL A 131 -0.15 3.71 6.32
N TRP A 132 0.61 4.67 6.86
CA TRP A 132 0.56 4.98 8.29
C TRP A 132 -0.81 5.49 8.71
N SER A 133 -1.37 6.45 7.95
CA SER A 133 -2.72 6.94 8.19
C SER A 133 -3.76 5.80 8.13
N PHE A 134 -3.65 4.88 7.17
CA PHE A 134 -4.53 3.71 7.12
C PHE A 134 -4.43 2.84 8.38
N ILE A 135 -3.21 2.52 8.83
CA ILE A 135 -2.98 1.72 10.04
C ILE A 135 -3.63 2.40 11.26
N GLN A 136 -3.36 3.70 11.45
CA GLN A 136 -3.87 4.46 12.59
C GLN A 136 -5.39 4.65 12.55
N LEU A 137 -5.99 4.78 11.36
CA LEU A 137 -7.44 4.91 11.22
C LEU A 137 -8.18 3.58 11.40
N MET A 138 -7.56 2.46 11.01
CA MET A 138 -8.27 1.18 10.86
C MET A 138 -7.98 0.20 11.99
N ILE A 139 -6.77 0.22 12.54
CA ILE A 139 -6.27 -0.71 13.55
C ILE A 139 -5.34 -0.01 14.59
N PRO A 140 -5.75 1.14 15.19
CA PRO A 140 -4.89 1.91 16.10
C PRO A 140 -4.42 1.12 17.34
N ALA A 141 -5.17 0.11 17.77
CA ALA A 141 -4.81 -0.73 18.90
C ALA A 141 -3.68 -1.74 18.60
N VAL A 142 -3.37 -1.97 17.31
CA VAL A 142 -2.36 -2.96 16.90
C VAL A 142 -0.97 -2.32 16.81
N VAL A 143 -0.89 -1.10 16.30
CA VAL A 143 0.37 -0.35 16.15
C VAL A 143 0.19 1.02 16.79
N SER A 144 0.86 1.26 17.92
CA SER A 144 0.82 2.54 18.61
C SER A 144 1.45 3.64 17.77
N ALA A 145 0.89 4.85 17.90
CA ALA A 145 1.41 6.06 17.27
C ALA A 145 2.75 6.52 17.84
#